data_AF-A0A843KRA7-F1
#
_entry.id   AF-A0A843KRA7-F1
#
_cell.length_a   1.000
_cell.length_b   1.000
_cell.length_c   1.000
_cell.angle_alpha   90.00
_cell.angle_beta   90.00
_cell.angle_gamma   90.00
#
_symmetry.space_group_name_H-M   'P 1'
#
loop_
_entity.id
_entity.type
_entity.pdbx_description
1 polymer ?
#
loop_
_entity_poly.entity_id
_entity_poly.type
_entity_poly.pdbx_seq_one_letter_code
_entity_poly.pdbx_strand_id
1 'polypeptide(L)'
;MDLVYLAPIGAVLALLFAGYSYMSIKREGTGTELMQKIAAAIHEGAMVYLNKQYRAIALFVIVLAIVLAIWIEPLTAACFVLGAALSATAGYIGMFTATA
;
A
#
# COMPACT_ATOMS: atom_id res chain seq x y z
N MET A 1 -2.82 11.78 29.27
CA MET A 1 -2.99 11.84 27.81
C MET A 1 -3.27 10.42 27.35
N ASP A 2 -4.54 10.07 27.20
CA ASP A 2 -4.96 8.70 26.87
C ASP A 2 -4.32 8.24 25.55
N LEU A 3 -4.01 6.93 25.45
CA LEU A 3 -3.44 6.30 24.24
C LEU A 3 -4.20 6.67 22.94
N VAL A 4 -5.48 7.01 23.08
CA VAL A 4 -6.40 7.40 22.00
C VAL A 4 -5.88 8.60 21.18
N TYR A 5 -5.20 9.56 21.80
CA TYR A 5 -4.64 10.71 21.07
C TYR A 5 -3.23 10.47 20.54
N LEU A 6 -2.47 9.56 21.16
CA LEU A 6 -1.12 9.18 20.72
C LEU A 6 -1.15 8.41 19.38
N ALA A 7 -2.15 7.56 19.17
CA ALA A 7 -2.30 6.77 17.95
C ALA A 7 -2.38 7.61 16.65
N PRO A 8 -3.29 8.60 16.51
CA PRO A 8 -3.37 9.42 15.30
C PRO A 8 -2.13 10.30 15.10
N ILE A 9 -1.53 10.81 16.18
CA ILE A 9 -0.29 11.59 16.11
C ILE A 9 0.86 10.72 15.58
N GLY A 10 0.98 9.49 16.09
CA GLY A 10 1.97 8.53 15.61
C GLY A 10 1.77 8.16 14.14
N ALA A 11 0.52 7.97 13.70
CA ALA A 11 0.20 7.69 12.30
C ALA A 11 0.63 8.84 11.37
N VAL A 12 0.36 10.10 11.76
CA VAL A 12 0.78 11.27 10.98
C VAL A 12 2.30 11.38 10.90
N LEU A 13 3.00 11.20 12.03
CA LEU A 13 4.47 11.22 12.06
C LEU A 13 5.08 10.11 11.19
N ALA A 14 4.50 8.91 11.20
CA ALA A 14 4.95 7.80 10.36
C ALA A 14 4.79 8.11 8.87
N LEU A 15 3.67 8.72 8.45
CA LEU A 15 3.45 9.13 7.06
C LEU A 15 4.41 10.24 6.63
N LEU A 16 4.68 11.22 7.50
CA LEU A 16 5.68 12.26 7.24
C LEU A 16 7.09 11.66 7.07
N PHE A 17 7.47 10.71 7.92
CA PHE A 17 8.75 10.03 7.84
C PHE A 17 8.87 9.17 6.57
N ALA A 18 7.80 8.48 6.18
CA ALA A 18 7.77 7.73 4.93
C ALA A 18 7.97 8.66 3.71
N GLY A 19 7.30 9.81 3.69
CA GLY A 19 7.48 10.83 2.65
C GLY A 19 8.89 11.39 2.60
N TYR A 20 9.47 11.70 3.77
CA TYR A 20 10.86 12.15 3.88
C TYR A 20 11.85 11.10 3.35
N SER A 21 11.69 9.84 3.74
CA SER A 21 12.54 8.73 3.30
C SER A 21 12.47 8.55 1.78
N TYR A 22 11.28 8.59 1.20
CA TYR A 22 11.10 8.53 -0.25
C TYR A 22 11.81 9.68 -0.97
N MET A 23 11.66 10.92 -0.47
CA MET A 23 12.35 12.08 -1.05
C MET A 23 13.87 11.98 -0.90
N SER A 24 14.37 11.44 0.20
CA SER A 24 15.81 11.26 0.42
C SER A 24 16.39 10.27 -0.58
N ILE A 25 15.74 9.12 -0.79
CA ILE A 25 16.19 8.08 -1.73
C ILE A 25 16.12 8.60 -3.17
N LYS A 26 15.03 9.28 -3.54
CA LYS A 26 14.86 9.81 -4.90
C LYS A 26 15.92 10.85 -5.30
N ARG A 27 16.56 11.50 -4.32
CA ARG A 27 17.66 12.45 -4.57
C ARG A 27 18.97 11.75 -4.88
N GLU A 28 19.08 10.46 -4.60
CA GLU A 28 20.23 9.66 -5.03
C GLU A 28 20.17 9.44 -6.55
N GLY A 29 21.33 9.51 -7.20
CA GLY A 29 21.42 9.42 -8.66
C GLY A 29 21.02 8.04 -9.18
N THR A 30 20.41 7.99 -10.37
CA THR A 30 19.85 6.77 -10.98
C THR A 30 20.88 5.87 -11.68
N GLY A 31 22.17 6.06 -11.40
CA GLY A 31 23.26 5.26 -11.97
C GLY A 31 23.48 5.48 -13.47
N THR A 32 23.94 4.43 -14.16
CA THR A 32 24.24 4.46 -15.61
C THR A 32 22.99 4.23 -16.47
N GLU A 33 23.05 4.54 -17.78
CA GLU A 33 21.93 4.28 -18.70
C GLU A 33 21.46 2.82 -18.71
N LEU A 34 22.40 1.87 -18.59
CA LEU A 34 22.06 0.45 -18.52
C LEU A 34 21.28 0.12 -17.24
N MET A 35 21.67 0.71 -16.10
CA MET A 35 20.98 0.54 -14.83
C MET A 35 19.54 1.08 -14.90
N GLN A 36 19.36 2.27 -15.49
CA GLN A 36 18.04 2.87 -15.66
C GLN A 36 17.12 2.02 -16.55
N LYS A 37 17.65 1.46 -17.65
CA LYS A 37 16.89 0.55 -18.53
C LYS A 37 16.43 -0.72 -17.82
N ILE A 38 17.31 -1.32 -17.01
CA ILE A 38 16.97 -2.52 -16.24
C ILE A 38 15.94 -2.19 -15.16
N ALA A 39 16.12 -1.08 -14.43
CA ALA A 39 15.19 -0.63 -13.40
C ALA A 39 13.78 -0.38 -13.98
N ALA A 40 13.69 0.26 -15.14
CA ALA A 40 12.42 0.49 -15.83
C ALA A 40 11.68 -0.82 -16.18
N ALA A 41 12.41 -1.84 -16.68
CA ALA A 41 11.82 -3.15 -16.96
C ALA A 41 11.35 -3.87 -15.69
N ILE A 42 12.10 -3.76 -14.58
CA ILE A 42 11.70 -4.31 -13.28
C ILE A 42 10.44 -3.60 -12.78
N HIS A 43 10.41 -2.28 -12.85
CA HIS A 43 9.26 -1.47 -12.43
C HIS A 43 7.99 -1.87 -13.20
N GLU A 44 8.07 -1.95 -14.52
CA GLU A 44 6.94 -2.37 -15.35
C GLU A 44 6.44 -3.77 -14.98
N GLY A 45 7.35 -4.74 -14.86
CA GLY A 45 7.01 -6.10 -14.47
C GLY A 45 6.38 -6.19 -13.08
N ALA A 46 6.92 -5.46 -12.11
CA ALA A 46 6.42 -5.42 -10.74
C ALA A 46 5.00 -4.83 -10.68
N MET A 47 4.75 -3.72 -11.37
CA MET A 47 3.43 -3.08 -11.39
C MET A 47 2.38 -3.94 -12.11
N VAL A 48 2.76 -4.63 -13.19
CA VAL A 48 1.87 -5.59 -13.87
C VAL A 48 1.51 -6.76 -12.95
N TYR A 49 2.49 -7.33 -12.26
CA TYR A 49 2.28 -8.41 -11.31
C TYR A 49 1.37 -7.99 -10.15
N LEU A 50 1.62 -6.83 -9.54
CA LEU A 50 0.83 -6.31 -8.43
C LEU A 50 -0.62 -6.08 -8.84
N ASN A 51 -0.85 -5.43 -9.98
CA ASN A 51 -2.20 -5.19 -10.49
C ASN A 51 -2.97 -6.49 -10.73
N LYS A 52 -2.29 -7.52 -11.23
CA LYS A 52 -2.90 -8.85 -11.45
C LYS A 52 -3.28 -9.52 -10.13
N GLN A 53 -2.39 -9.46 -9.13
CA GLN A 53 -2.68 -9.99 -7.79
C GLN A 53 -3.82 -9.23 -7.11
N TYR A 54 -3.82 -7.91 -7.18
CA TYR A 54 -4.82 -7.08 -6.52
C TYR A 54 -6.21 -7.28 -7.09
N ARG A 55 -6.33 -7.55 -8.40
CA ARG A 55 -7.61 -7.96 -9.00
C ARG A 55 -8.15 -9.26 -8.40
N ALA A 56 -7.29 -10.26 -8.18
CA ALA A 56 -7.69 -11.52 -7.56
C ALA A 56 -8.08 -11.30 -6.08
N ILE A 57 -7.29 -10.52 -5.34
CA ILE A 57 -7.55 -10.17 -3.94
C ILE A 57 -8.86 -9.37 -3.81
N ALA A 58 -9.16 -8.47 -4.75
CA ALA A 58 -10.41 -7.69 -4.73
C ALA A 58 -11.65 -8.59 -4.74
N LEU A 59 -11.65 -9.66 -5.55
CA LEU A 59 -12.74 -10.64 -5.56
C LEU A 59 -12.88 -11.32 -4.18
N PHE A 60 -11.76 -11.74 -3.59
CA PHE A 60 -11.74 -12.34 -2.26
C PHE A 60 -12.30 -11.39 -1.19
N VAL A 61 -11.87 -10.12 -1.20
CA VAL A 61 -12.34 -9.08 -0.27
C VAL A 61 -13.84 -8.86 -0.40
N ILE A 62 -14.38 -8.80 -1.61
CA ILE A 62 -15.83 -8.63 -1.84
C ILE A 62 -16.62 -9.81 -1.28
N VAL A 63 -16.20 -11.05 -1.58
CA VAL A 63 -16.88 -12.25 -1.09
C VAL A 63 -16.86 -12.30 0.44
N LEU A 64 -15.70 -12.05 1.06
CA LEU A 64 -15.59 -12.01 2.51
C LEU A 64 -16.41 -10.90 3.14
N ALA A 65 -16.45 -9.71 2.54
CA ALA A 65 -17.24 -8.60 3.05
C ALA A 65 -18.74 -8.94 3.09
N ILE A 66 -19.25 -9.64 2.06
CA ILE A 66 -20.65 -10.12 2.03
C ILE A 66 -20.89 -11.14 3.16
N VAL A 67 -19.98 -12.10 3.33
CA VAL A 67 -20.07 -13.10 4.41
C VAL A 67 -20.08 -12.42 5.78
N LEU A 68 -19.17 -11.48 6.03
CA LEU A 68 -19.08 -10.74 7.29
C LEU A 68 -20.33 -9.89 7.55
N ALA A 69 -20.91 -9.28 6.50
CA ALA A 69 -22.11 -8.45 6.63
C ALA A 69 -23.35 -9.26 7.01
N ILE A 70 -23.47 -10.51 6.53
CA ILE A 70 -24.62 -11.39 6.80
C ILE A 70 -24.48 -12.11 8.15
N TRP A 71 -23.28 -12.60 8.48
CA TRP A 71 -23.08 -13.50 9.62
C TRP A 71 -22.60 -12.82 10.91
N ILE A 72 -22.03 -11.61 10.82
CA ILE A 72 -21.54 -10.86 12.00
C ILE A 72 -22.32 -9.55 12.13
N GLU A 73 -21.91 -8.53 11.39
CA GLU A 73 -22.54 -7.20 11.42
C GLU A 73 -22.04 -6.35 10.24
N PRO A 74 -22.89 -5.52 9.62
CA PRO A 74 -22.47 -4.64 8.53
C PRO A 74 -21.31 -3.70 8.89
N LEU A 75 -21.23 -3.25 10.15
CA LEU A 75 -20.14 -2.38 10.61
C LEU A 75 -18.78 -3.07 10.53
N THR A 76 -18.71 -4.35 10.93
CA THR A 76 -17.48 -5.16 10.85
C THR A 76 -17.03 -5.34 9.41
N ALA A 77 -17.97 -5.58 8.48
CA ALA A 77 -17.68 -5.68 7.06
C ALA A 77 -17.14 -4.36 6.49
N ALA A 78 -17.70 -3.21 6.90
CA ALA A 78 -17.21 -1.89 6.49
C ALA A 78 -15.78 -1.62 6.98
N CYS A 79 -15.49 -1.92 8.26
CA CYS A 79 -14.15 -1.82 8.82
C CYS A 79 -13.15 -2.73 8.10
N PHE A 80 -13.56 -3.96 7.75
CA PHE A 80 -12.73 -4.90 6.98
C PHE A 80 -12.36 -4.35 5.59
N VAL A 81 -13.35 -3.84 4.84
CA VAL A 81 -13.10 -3.26 3.50
C VAL A 81 -12.19 -2.04 3.59
N LEU A 82 -12.40 -1.17 4.58
CA LEU A 82 -11.56 0.00 4.80
C LEU A 82 -10.11 -0.41 5.13
N GLY A 83 -9.92 -1.38 6.02
CA GLY A 83 -8.59 -1.91 6.34
C GLY A 83 -7.91 -2.57 5.15
N ALA A 84 -8.65 -3.35 4.35
CA ALA A 84 -8.15 -3.97 3.13
C ALA A 84 -7.70 -2.93 2.09
N ALA A 85 -8.48 -1.86 1.91
CA ALA A 85 -8.14 -0.76 1.00
C ALA A 85 -6.89 0.00 1.45
N LEU A 86 -6.77 0.29 2.75
CA LEU A 86 -5.59 0.95 3.32
C LEU A 86 -4.34 0.06 3.18
N SER A 87 -4.46 -1.24 3.45
CA SER A 87 -3.37 -2.21 3.28
C SER A 87 -2.92 -2.33 1.83
N ALA A 88 -3.87 -2.45 0.89
CA ALA A 88 -3.58 -2.48 -0.54
C ALA A 88 -2.87 -1.19 -0.99
N THR A 89 -3.32 -0.03 -0.51
CA THR A 89 -2.69 1.26 -0.84
C THR A 89 -1.26 1.34 -0.30
N ALA A 90 -1.03 0.91 0.94
CA ALA A 90 0.31 0.85 1.54
C ALA A 90 1.25 -0.09 0.75
N GLY A 91 0.77 -1.27 0.34
CA GLY A 91 1.53 -2.21 -0.48
C GLY A 91 1.86 -1.67 -1.87
N TYR A 92 0.91 -0.97 -2.50
CA TYR A 92 1.11 -0.34 -3.81
C TYR A 92 2.14 0.78 -3.76
N ILE A 93 2.04 1.68 -2.77
CA ILE A 93 3.02 2.74 -2.56
C ILE A 93 4.39 2.13 -2.27
N GLY A 94 4.48 1.12 -1.40
CA GLY A 94 5.74 0.45 -1.09
C GLY A 94 6.43 -0.11 -2.32
N MET A 95 5.71 -0.87 -3.16
CA MET A 95 6.26 -1.43 -4.39
C MET A 95 6.68 -0.36 -5.39
N PHE A 96 5.90 0.72 -5.52
CA PHE A 96 6.25 1.87 -6.34
C PHE A 96 7.57 2.49 -5.87
N THR A 97 7.70 2.79 -4.57
CA THR A 97 8.92 3.40 -4.02
C THR A 97 10.16 2.51 -4.08
N ALA A 98 9.99 1.19 -4.11
CA ALA A 98 11.10 0.24 -4.19
C ALA A 98 11.62 0.04 -5.62
N THR A 99 10.82 0.37 -6.63
CA THR A 99 11.12 0.06 -8.04
C THR A 99 11.21 1.29 -8.94
N ALA A 100 10.71 2.45 -8.50
CA ALA A 100 10.77 3.73 -9.21
C ALA A 100 11.98 4.56 -8.77
#